data_AF-A0A3D5UQ94-F1
#
_entry.id   AF-A0A3D5UQ94-F1
#
_cell.length_a   1.000
_cell.length_b   1.000
_cell.length_c   1.000
_cell.angle_alpha   90.00
_cell.angle_beta   90.00
_cell.angle_gamma   90.00
#
_symmetry.space_group_name_H-M   'P 1'
#
loop_
_entity.id
_entity.type
_entity.pdbx_description
1 polymer ?
#
loop_
_entity_poly.entity_id
_entity_poly.type
_entity_poly.pdbx_seq_one_letter_code
_entity_poly.pdbx_strand_id
1 'polypeptide(L)'
;MINVNASPRIQRLKDDKLRQRRELSFERAALYTDSHKKTEGLPSILRRAHATAHILKNVKIAVKEDELIVGDRTIKPRSGIASPEMDPYWIMEELDSIENRPQDQFYVSEEDKKFFREELYPYWENRSLKDFVNSKMPEGVKESIQDGVVKINQTDKGQGHIIPKFEKILDKGLDALIEQINTSRQTDPDHSFLQAASITLEALQAYILRYAQEANKEAEKEENRQRREELLKIESVCRKIAHDKPESFYESIQLFWFVNLALQYESNASSISSGRFDQYMISFYRKSLSDGEDKEFLHELLRCLWLKMNDVV
;
A
#
# COMPACT_ATOMS: atom_id res chain seq x y z
N MET A 1 13.00 10.31 -31.46
CA MET A 1 12.02 9.21 -31.30
C MET A 1 12.22 8.64 -29.91
N ILE A 2 11.17 8.50 -29.10
CA ILE A 2 11.26 7.78 -27.83
C ILE A 2 11.49 6.32 -28.21
N ASN A 3 12.59 5.72 -27.79
CA ASN A 3 12.81 4.29 -27.98
C ASN A 3 11.76 3.55 -27.13
N VAL A 4 10.75 2.98 -27.80
CA VAL A 4 9.59 2.34 -27.17
C VAL A 4 9.91 0.91 -26.73
N ASN A 5 11.10 0.40 -27.08
CA ASN A 5 11.52 -0.94 -26.68
C ASN A 5 11.84 -0.96 -25.18
N ALA A 6 11.18 -1.85 -24.45
CA ALA A 6 11.47 -2.10 -23.05
C ALA A 6 12.94 -2.51 -22.87
N SER A 7 13.61 -1.96 -21.86
CA SER A 7 14.94 -2.44 -21.50
C SER A 7 14.85 -3.92 -21.10
N PRO A 8 15.94 -4.70 -21.21
CA PRO A 8 15.95 -6.09 -20.75
C PRO A 8 15.47 -6.26 -19.30
N ARG A 9 15.78 -5.28 -18.42
CA ARG A 9 15.28 -5.22 -17.04
C ARG A 9 13.76 -5.14 -16.99
N ILE A 10 13.15 -4.19 -17.71
CA ILE A 10 11.70 -4.00 -17.75
C ILE A 10 11.00 -5.24 -18.29
N GLN A 11 11.59 -5.92 -19.28
CA GLN A 11 11.04 -7.17 -19.80
C GLN A 11 11.06 -8.28 -18.74
N ARG A 12 12.18 -8.49 -18.03
CA ARG A 12 12.27 -9.47 -16.93
C ARG A 12 11.29 -9.18 -15.79
N LEU A 13 11.19 -7.93 -15.36
CA LEU A 13 10.24 -7.50 -14.32
C LEU A 13 8.77 -7.75 -14.75
N LYS A 14 8.44 -7.50 -16.02
CA LYS A 14 7.11 -7.77 -16.56
C LYS A 14 6.81 -9.27 -16.61
N ASP A 15 7.77 -10.07 -17.08
CA ASP A 15 7.60 -11.52 -17.24
C ASP A 15 7.44 -12.20 -15.88
N ASP A 16 8.20 -11.80 -14.86
CA ASP A 16 8.04 -12.35 -13.51
C ASP A 16 6.64 -12.07 -12.93
N LYS A 17 6.11 -10.86 -13.13
CA LYS A 17 4.76 -10.48 -12.67
C LYS A 17 3.64 -11.27 -13.33
N LEU A 18 3.79 -11.62 -14.61
CA LEU A 18 2.78 -12.35 -15.37
C LEU A 18 2.85 -13.86 -15.15
N ARG A 19 4.02 -14.38 -14.78
CA ARG A 19 4.25 -15.81 -14.54
C ARG A 19 3.56 -16.31 -13.26
N GLN A 20 3.49 -15.48 -12.23
CA GLN A 20 2.95 -15.92 -10.93
C GLN A 20 1.43 -16.02 -10.96
N ARG A 21 0.93 -17.08 -10.32
CA ARG A 21 -0.50 -17.28 -10.08
C ARG A 21 -0.99 -16.19 -9.12
N ARG A 22 -2.13 -15.56 -9.41
CA ARG A 22 -2.77 -14.61 -8.49
C ARG A 22 -3.30 -15.37 -7.27
N GLU A 23 -3.07 -14.82 -6.09
CA GLU A 23 -3.48 -15.41 -4.80
C GLU A 23 -4.25 -14.39 -3.97
N LEU A 24 -5.09 -14.85 -3.04
CA LEU A 24 -5.69 -13.99 -2.02
C LEU A 24 -4.83 -14.05 -0.76
N SER A 25 -4.25 -12.93 -0.36
CA SER A 25 -3.45 -12.82 0.86
C SER A 25 -4.29 -12.40 2.06
N PHE A 26 -4.16 -13.13 3.16
CA PHE A 26 -4.75 -12.81 4.46
C PHE A 26 -3.80 -12.12 5.44
N GLU A 27 -2.56 -11.83 5.03
CA GLU A 27 -1.54 -11.25 5.91
C GLU A 27 -1.98 -9.89 6.49
N ARG A 28 -2.45 -8.97 5.63
CA ARG A 28 -2.98 -7.68 6.09
C ARG A 28 -4.15 -7.90 7.06
N ALA A 29 -5.07 -8.79 6.73
CA ALA A 29 -6.24 -9.08 7.55
C ALA A 29 -5.83 -9.61 8.95
N ALA A 30 -4.84 -10.50 9.01
CA ALA A 30 -4.29 -11.02 10.25
C ALA A 30 -3.70 -9.90 11.13
N LEU A 31 -2.84 -9.07 10.56
CA LEU A 31 -2.20 -7.94 11.24
C LEU A 31 -3.23 -6.90 11.71
N TYR A 32 -4.20 -6.58 10.86
CA TYR A 32 -5.27 -5.64 11.18
C TYR A 32 -6.14 -6.17 12.34
N THR A 33 -6.46 -7.46 12.33
CA THR A 33 -7.22 -8.15 13.37
C THR A 33 -6.47 -8.19 14.70
N ASP A 34 -5.18 -8.55 14.69
CA ASP A 34 -4.33 -8.57 15.88
C ASP A 34 -4.27 -7.20 16.56
N SER A 35 -4.04 -6.14 15.78
CA SER A 35 -4.07 -4.78 16.32
C SER A 35 -5.45 -4.38 16.84
N HIS A 36 -6.54 -4.78 16.19
CA HIS A 36 -7.89 -4.47 16.65
C HIS A 36 -8.23 -5.15 17.97
N LYS A 37 -7.80 -6.41 18.16
CA LYS A 37 -7.91 -7.14 19.43
C LYS A 37 -7.17 -6.42 20.57
N LYS A 38 -5.97 -5.87 20.30
CA LYS A 38 -5.13 -5.17 21.29
C LYS A 38 -5.59 -3.75 21.64
N THR A 39 -6.50 -3.18 20.85
CA THR A 39 -6.90 -1.76 20.96
C THR A 39 -8.39 -1.59 21.25
N GLU A 40 -9.06 -2.65 21.73
CA GLU A 40 -10.47 -2.56 22.16
C GLU A 40 -10.64 -1.49 23.25
N GLY A 41 -11.71 -0.71 23.16
CA GLY A 41 -11.97 0.43 24.05
C GLY A 41 -11.40 1.77 23.58
N LEU A 42 -10.43 1.80 22.64
CA LEU A 42 -9.94 3.06 22.08
C LEU A 42 -10.92 3.66 21.05
N PRO A 43 -10.90 4.99 20.85
CA PRO A 43 -11.58 5.65 19.73
C PRO A 43 -11.27 4.99 18.38
N SER A 44 -12.27 4.87 17.51
CA SER A 44 -12.13 4.16 16.22
C SER A 44 -10.96 4.69 15.37
N ILE A 45 -10.74 6.00 15.36
CA ILE A 45 -9.63 6.61 14.61
C ILE A 45 -8.25 6.16 15.11
N LEU A 46 -8.09 5.98 16.43
CA LEU A 46 -6.84 5.47 17.02
C LEU A 46 -6.67 3.98 16.76
N ARG A 47 -7.75 3.20 16.84
CA ARG A 47 -7.71 1.76 16.49
C ARG A 47 -7.26 1.53 15.05
N ARG A 48 -7.78 2.33 14.11
CA ARG A 48 -7.36 2.30 12.69
C ARG A 48 -5.91 2.72 12.52
N ALA A 49 -5.49 3.82 13.16
CA ALA A 49 -4.10 4.27 13.10
C ALA A 49 -3.11 3.23 13.64
N HIS A 50 -3.42 2.61 14.78
CA HIS A 50 -2.63 1.52 15.35
C HIS A 50 -2.60 0.29 14.42
N ALA A 51 -3.71 -0.06 13.79
CA ALA A 51 -3.75 -1.18 12.86
C ALA A 51 -2.93 -0.92 11.60
N THR A 52 -3.03 0.27 10.99
CA THR A 52 -2.16 0.68 9.88
C THR A 52 -0.70 0.65 10.29
N ALA A 53 -0.37 1.18 11.47
CA ALA A 53 0.99 1.15 11.98
C ALA A 53 1.51 -0.27 12.22
N HIS A 54 0.65 -1.14 12.75
CA HIS A 54 0.99 -2.54 12.96
C HIS A 54 1.21 -3.28 11.64
N ILE A 55 0.40 -3.03 10.61
CA ILE A 55 0.61 -3.57 9.26
C ILE A 55 1.96 -3.11 8.70
N LEU A 56 2.20 -1.80 8.65
CA LEU A 56 3.41 -1.22 8.08
C LEU A 56 4.69 -1.70 8.78
N LYS A 57 4.63 -1.96 10.09
CA LYS A 57 5.76 -2.46 10.86
C LYS A 57 6.03 -3.95 10.68
N ASN A 58 5.03 -4.76 10.29
CA ASN A 58 5.12 -6.22 10.35
C ASN A 58 4.85 -6.96 9.04
N VAL A 59 4.19 -6.35 8.06
CA VAL A 59 3.93 -6.97 6.75
C VAL A 59 5.24 -7.42 6.12
N LYS A 60 5.29 -8.62 5.56
CA LYS A 60 6.47 -9.14 4.87
C LYS A 60 6.84 -8.23 3.70
N ILE A 61 8.12 -7.91 3.62
CA ILE A 61 8.71 -7.09 2.55
C ILE A 61 9.82 -7.87 1.86
N ALA A 62 10.11 -7.50 0.63
CA ALA A 62 11.26 -7.98 -0.13
C ALA A 62 11.74 -6.89 -1.08
N VAL A 63 13.03 -6.87 -1.38
CA VAL A 63 13.60 -6.16 -2.52
C VAL A 63 13.85 -7.21 -3.59
N LYS A 64 13.04 -7.22 -4.66
CA LYS A 64 13.12 -8.28 -5.67
C LYS A 64 14.27 -8.00 -6.64
N GLU A 65 14.68 -9.06 -7.34
CA GLU A 65 15.68 -8.98 -8.40
C GLU A 65 15.29 -7.90 -9.43
N ASP A 66 16.28 -7.21 -10.00
CA ASP A 66 16.10 -6.14 -10.99
C ASP A 66 15.32 -4.87 -10.56
N GLU A 67 14.68 -4.84 -9.38
CA GLU A 67 13.89 -3.68 -8.96
C GLU A 67 14.75 -2.44 -8.69
N LEU A 68 14.31 -1.30 -9.22
CA LEU A 68 14.82 0.03 -8.86
C LEU A 68 13.84 0.72 -7.90
N ILE A 69 12.56 0.76 -8.25
CA ILE A 69 11.52 1.20 -7.32
C ILE A 69 11.09 -0.02 -6.50
N VAL A 70 11.26 0.04 -5.18
CA VAL A 70 10.94 -1.05 -4.24
C VAL A 70 9.66 -0.77 -3.47
N GLY A 71 9.07 -1.80 -2.87
CA GLY A 71 7.77 -1.67 -2.22
C GLY A 71 6.73 -2.50 -2.95
N ASP A 72 6.08 -3.41 -2.23
CA ASP A 72 4.99 -4.23 -2.76
C ASP A 72 3.88 -4.29 -1.73
N ARG A 73 2.65 -4.52 -2.19
CA ARG A 73 1.50 -4.75 -1.30
C ARG A 73 1.55 -6.12 -0.65
N THR A 74 2.18 -7.08 -1.32
CA THR A 74 2.37 -8.49 -0.94
C THR A 74 3.69 -8.99 -1.53
N ILE A 75 4.31 -10.00 -0.90
CA ILE A 75 5.54 -10.63 -1.44
C ILE A 75 5.31 -11.17 -2.86
N LYS A 76 4.20 -11.88 -3.07
CA LYS A 76 3.80 -12.35 -4.39
C LYS A 76 3.13 -11.20 -5.17
N PRO A 77 3.50 -10.97 -6.44
CA PRO A 77 2.91 -9.91 -7.23
C PRO A 77 1.44 -10.22 -7.53
N ARG A 78 0.63 -9.16 -7.66
CA ARG A 78 -0.78 -9.24 -8.12
C ARG A 78 -1.69 -10.10 -7.24
N SER A 79 -1.31 -10.31 -5.97
CA SER A 79 -2.19 -10.93 -4.98
C SER A 79 -3.29 -9.95 -4.57
N GLY A 80 -4.53 -10.44 -4.50
CA GLY A 80 -5.60 -9.71 -3.85
C GLY A 80 -5.36 -9.66 -2.35
N ILE A 81 -5.84 -8.61 -1.69
CA ILE A 81 -5.78 -8.52 -0.23
C ILE A 81 -7.17 -8.64 0.36
N ALA A 82 -7.31 -9.54 1.34
CA ALA A 82 -8.53 -9.67 2.11
C ALA A 82 -8.68 -8.51 3.12
N SER A 83 -9.91 -8.02 3.26
CA SER A 83 -10.29 -6.97 4.21
C SER A 83 -11.61 -7.35 4.90
N PRO A 84 -11.59 -8.34 5.80
CA PRO A 84 -12.80 -8.82 6.50
C PRO A 84 -13.42 -7.76 7.40
N GLU A 85 -12.70 -6.68 7.75
CA GLU A 85 -13.27 -5.55 8.45
C GLU A 85 -14.33 -4.80 7.62
N MET A 86 -14.33 -4.99 6.30
CA MET A 86 -15.31 -4.38 5.40
C MET A 86 -16.53 -5.29 5.23
N ASP A 87 -16.33 -6.48 4.68
CA ASP A 87 -17.38 -7.50 4.50
C ASP A 87 -16.73 -8.90 4.53
N PRO A 88 -16.88 -9.65 5.64
CA PRO A 88 -16.32 -11.00 5.77
C PRO A 88 -17.20 -12.06 5.10
N TYR A 89 -18.44 -11.74 4.74
CA TYR A 89 -19.46 -12.70 4.34
C TYR A 89 -19.24 -13.21 2.92
N TRP A 90 -18.99 -12.32 1.95
CA TRP A 90 -18.70 -12.75 0.58
C TRP A 90 -17.41 -13.56 0.49
N ILE A 91 -16.41 -13.24 1.34
CA ILE A 91 -15.15 -13.99 1.40
C ILE A 91 -15.45 -15.40 1.88
N MET A 92 -16.27 -15.56 2.92
CA MET A 92 -16.69 -16.87 3.43
C MET A 92 -17.47 -17.67 2.37
N GLU A 93 -18.41 -17.02 1.68
CA GLU A 93 -19.24 -17.65 0.64
C GLU A 93 -18.43 -18.14 -0.56
N GLU A 94 -17.46 -17.34 -1.01
CA GLU A 94 -16.63 -17.67 -2.18
C GLU A 94 -15.33 -18.41 -1.82
N LEU A 95 -15.03 -18.67 -0.55
CA LEU A 95 -13.70 -19.13 -0.12
C LEU A 95 -13.21 -20.39 -0.85
N ASP A 96 -14.12 -21.32 -1.15
CA ASP A 96 -13.82 -22.57 -1.87
C ASP A 96 -13.96 -22.47 -3.40
N SER A 97 -14.62 -21.42 -3.90
CA SER A 97 -14.99 -21.27 -5.31
C SER A 97 -14.30 -20.11 -6.02
N ILE A 98 -13.65 -19.19 -5.30
CA ILE A 98 -13.01 -17.97 -5.81
C ILE A 98 -11.90 -18.26 -6.84
N GLU A 99 -11.28 -19.43 -6.77
CA GLU A 99 -10.28 -19.89 -7.73
C GLU A 99 -10.89 -20.20 -9.11
N ASN A 100 -12.17 -20.58 -9.14
CA ASN A 100 -12.87 -21.07 -10.33
C ASN A 100 -13.98 -20.13 -10.85
N ARG A 101 -14.18 -18.99 -10.18
CA ARG A 101 -15.21 -18.01 -10.57
C ARG A 101 -14.90 -17.40 -11.96
N PRO A 102 -15.89 -16.87 -12.68
CA PRO A 102 -15.71 -16.47 -14.08
C PRO A 102 -14.80 -15.25 -14.29
N GLN A 103 -14.63 -14.41 -13.26
CA GLN A 103 -13.85 -13.17 -13.34
C GLN A 103 -12.97 -13.00 -12.09
N ASP A 104 -11.74 -12.52 -12.28
CA ASP A 104 -10.78 -12.26 -11.20
C ASP A 104 -10.57 -13.45 -10.25
N GLN A 105 -10.01 -14.52 -10.79
CA GLN A 105 -9.67 -15.73 -10.04
C GLN A 105 -8.48 -15.51 -9.11
N PHE A 106 -8.58 -16.04 -7.89
CA PHE A 106 -7.49 -16.06 -6.91
C PHE A 106 -7.36 -17.45 -6.31
N TYR A 107 -6.13 -17.95 -6.23
CA TYR A 107 -5.83 -19.14 -5.46
C TYR A 107 -5.85 -18.83 -3.95
N VAL A 108 -6.38 -19.76 -3.17
CA VAL A 108 -6.35 -19.74 -1.71
C VAL A 108 -5.87 -21.09 -1.20
N SER A 109 -4.81 -21.10 -0.41
CA SER A 109 -4.30 -22.35 0.17
C SER A 109 -5.27 -22.92 1.21
N GLU A 110 -5.26 -24.23 1.44
CA GLU A 110 -6.12 -24.84 2.47
C GLU A 110 -5.82 -24.31 3.88
N GLU A 111 -4.56 -23.95 4.15
CA GLU A 111 -4.15 -23.29 5.40
C GLU A 111 -4.81 -21.92 5.54
N ASP A 112 -4.77 -21.11 4.48
CA ASP A 112 -5.38 -19.79 4.45
C ASP A 112 -6.91 -19.85 4.55
N LYS A 113 -7.55 -20.83 3.89
CA LYS A 113 -8.99 -21.06 4.02
C LYS A 113 -9.36 -21.40 5.46
N LYS A 114 -8.63 -22.32 6.09
CA LYS A 114 -8.83 -22.70 7.48
C LYS A 114 -8.64 -21.50 8.41
N PHE A 115 -7.55 -20.76 8.22
CA PHE A 115 -7.25 -19.55 8.99
C PHE A 115 -8.36 -18.50 8.87
N PHE A 116 -8.89 -18.27 7.67
CA PHE A 116 -10.00 -17.35 7.49
C PHE A 116 -11.25 -17.79 8.27
N ARG A 117 -11.63 -19.08 8.15
CA ARG A 117 -12.82 -19.63 8.82
C ARG A 117 -12.73 -19.61 10.34
N GLU A 118 -11.57 -19.93 10.89
CA GLU A 118 -11.38 -20.15 12.32
C GLU A 118 -10.98 -18.88 13.08
N GLU A 119 -10.24 -17.96 12.44
CA GLU A 119 -9.62 -16.81 13.14
C GLU A 119 -10.15 -15.45 12.68
N LEU A 120 -10.30 -15.25 11.37
CA LEU A 120 -10.69 -13.93 10.81
C LEU A 120 -12.20 -13.74 10.80
N TYR A 121 -12.95 -14.68 10.23
CA TYR A 121 -14.40 -14.58 10.11
C TYR A 121 -15.08 -14.41 11.48
N PRO A 122 -14.80 -15.24 12.52
CA PRO A 122 -15.51 -15.13 13.79
C PRO A 122 -15.24 -13.81 14.55
N TYR A 123 -14.09 -13.16 14.29
CA TYR A 123 -13.80 -11.86 14.88
C TYR A 123 -14.57 -10.72 14.19
N TRP A 124 -14.71 -10.77 12.87
CA TRP A 124 -15.26 -9.67 12.08
C TRP A 124 -16.76 -9.78 11.81
N GLU A 125 -17.33 -10.98 11.91
CA GLU A 125 -18.78 -11.17 11.87
C GLU A 125 -19.45 -10.29 12.94
N ASN A 126 -20.49 -9.56 12.56
CA ASN A 126 -21.21 -8.58 13.40
C ASN A 126 -20.38 -7.35 13.82
N ARG A 127 -19.17 -7.15 13.27
CA ARG A 127 -18.30 -5.99 13.53
C ARG A 127 -17.90 -5.22 12.28
N SER A 128 -18.30 -5.70 11.11
CA SER A 128 -17.82 -5.20 9.82
C SER A 128 -18.51 -3.90 9.39
N LEU A 129 -17.96 -3.22 8.38
CA LEU A 129 -18.63 -2.09 7.73
C LEU A 129 -19.99 -2.51 7.16
N LYS A 130 -20.07 -3.72 6.59
CA LYS A 130 -21.30 -4.30 6.06
C LYS A 130 -22.39 -4.37 7.13
N ASP A 131 -22.04 -4.85 8.33
CA ASP A 131 -22.97 -4.94 9.46
C ASP A 131 -23.46 -3.56 9.89
N PHE A 132 -22.53 -2.60 9.99
CA PHE A 132 -22.87 -1.22 10.33
C PHE A 132 -23.85 -0.62 9.31
N VAL A 133 -23.56 -0.72 8.02
CA VAL A 133 -24.41 -0.19 6.95
C VAL A 133 -25.78 -0.86 6.95
N ASN A 134 -25.83 -2.19 7.03
CA ASN A 134 -27.08 -2.95 7.05
C ASN A 134 -27.96 -2.59 8.26
N SER A 135 -27.37 -2.36 9.44
CA SER A 135 -28.10 -1.96 10.65
C SER A 135 -28.77 -0.58 10.56
N LYS A 136 -28.32 0.27 9.63
CA LYS A 136 -28.83 1.62 9.40
C LYS A 136 -29.71 1.74 8.16
N MET A 137 -29.84 0.67 7.39
CA MET A 137 -30.53 0.71 6.10
C MET A 137 -32.05 0.73 6.30
N PRO A 138 -32.76 1.76 5.79
CA PRO A 138 -34.21 1.81 5.85
C PRO A 138 -34.87 0.69 5.02
N GLU A 139 -36.07 0.26 5.41
CA GLU A 139 -36.72 -0.89 4.77
C GLU A 139 -36.99 -0.68 3.28
N GLY A 140 -37.52 0.48 2.88
CA GLY A 140 -37.76 0.77 1.45
C GLY A 140 -36.49 0.77 0.60
N VAL A 141 -35.31 1.00 1.20
CA VAL A 141 -34.02 0.86 0.50
C VAL A 141 -33.66 -0.61 0.32
N LYS A 142 -33.90 -1.45 1.34
CA LYS A 142 -33.69 -2.91 1.23
C LYS A 142 -34.60 -3.53 0.17
N GLU A 143 -35.87 -3.15 0.15
CA GLU A 143 -36.83 -3.57 -0.89
C GLU A 143 -36.31 -3.17 -2.29
N SER A 144 -35.88 -1.92 -2.45
CA SER A 144 -35.32 -1.44 -3.73
C SER A 144 -34.06 -2.20 -4.17
N ILE A 145 -33.24 -2.68 -3.22
CA ILE A 145 -32.07 -3.53 -3.52
C ILE A 145 -32.51 -4.94 -3.93
N GLN A 146 -33.49 -5.52 -3.22
CA GLN A 146 -34.04 -6.85 -3.53
C GLN A 146 -34.69 -6.86 -4.92
N ASP A 147 -35.40 -5.80 -5.28
CA ASP A 147 -36.01 -5.61 -6.59
C ASP A 147 -34.98 -5.28 -7.69
N GLY A 148 -33.71 -5.06 -7.33
CA GLY A 148 -32.63 -4.74 -8.27
C GLY A 148 -32.68 -3.32 -8.85
N VAL A 149 -33.46 -2.42 -8.25
CA VAL A 149 -33.60 -1.01 -8.69
C VAL A 149 -32.32 -0.23 -8.39
N VAL A 150 -31.71 -0.47 -7.23
CA VAL A 150 -30.47 0.20 -6.80
C VAL A 150 -29.49 -0.82 -6.23
N LYS A 151 -28.19 -0.52 -6.35
CA LYS A 151 -27.12 -1.25 -5.65
C LYS A 151 -26.32 -0.26 -4.81
N ILE A 152 -26.23 -0.51 -3.51
CA ILE A 152 -25.34 0.26 -2.64
C ILE A 152 -23.92 -0.28 -2.84
N ASN A 153 -23.05 0.58 -3.36
CA ASN A 153 -21.64 0.26 -3.61
C ASN A 153 -20.79 0.57 -2.37
N GLN A 154 -19.55 0.07 -2.34
CA GLN A 154 -18.54 0.35 -1.29
C GLN A 154 -18.97 -0.06 0.13
N THR A 155 -19.71 -1.16 0.22
CA THR A 155 -20.02 -1.81 1.52
C THR A 155 -19.06 -2.95 1.84
N ASP A 156 -18.32 -3.41 0.83
CA ASP A 156 -17.43 -4.58 0.82
C ASP A 156 -15.94 -4.21 0.72
N LYS A 157 -15.64 -2.93 0.50
CA LYS A 157 -14.30 -2.36 0.35
C LYS A 157 -14.27 -0.95 0.94
N GLY A 158 -13.06 -0.46 1.21
CA GLY A 158 -12.87 0.94 1.60
C GLY A 158 -13.21 1.92 0.48
N GLN A 159 -13.50 3.16 0.85
CA GLN A 159 -14.01 4.20 -0.06
C GLN A 159 -13.05 4.52 -1.21
N GLY A 160 -11.77 4.80 -0.91
CA GLY A 160 -10.81 5.23 -1.92
C GLY A 160 -11.29 6.49 -2.66
N HIS A 161 -11.29 6.44 -4.00
CA HIS A 161 -11.81 7.52 -4.87
C HIS A 161 -11.28 8.91 -4.49
N ILE A 162 -9.98 8.99 -4.28
CA ILE A 162 -9.28 10.17 -3.81
C ILE A 162 -8.00 10.38 -4.60
N ILE A 163 -7.67 11.65 -4.84
CA ILE A 163 -6.33 12.08 -5.22
C ILE A 163 -5.69 12.65 -3.95
N PRO A 164 -4.82 11.88 -3.26
CA PRO A 164 -4.06 12.39 -2.14
C PRO A 164 -3.25 13.61 -2.56
N LYS A 165 -3.05 14.55 -1.64
CA LYS A 165 -2.20 15.72 -1.86
C LYS A 165 -0.71 15.34 -1.74
N PHE A 166 -0.21 14.57 -2.72
CA PHE A 166 1.17 14.08 -2.76
C PHE A 166 2.20 15.23 -2.69
N GLU A 167 1.86 16.39 -3.25
CA GLU A 167 2.70 17.60 -3.21
C GLU A 167 3.09 17.96 -1.79
N LYS A 168 2.16 17.83 -0.83
CA LYS A 168 2.42 18.23 0.56
C LYS A 168 3.56 17.42 1.19
N ILE A 169 3.62 16.10 0.93
CA ILE A 169 4.67 15.24 1.50
C ILE A 169 5.96 15.32 0.69
N LEU A 170 5.87 15.48 -0.63
CA LEU A 170 7.04 15.70 -1.49
C LEU A 170 7.74 17.04 -1.18
N ASP A 171 6.99 18.09 -0.85
CA ASP A 171 7.54 19.42 -0.55
C ASP A 171 8.16 19.49 0.85
N LYS A 172 7.60 18.76 1.82
CA LYS A 172 7.95 18.87 3.24
C LYS A 172 8.87 17.76 3.76
N GLY A 173 8.71 16.52 3.29
CA GLY A 173 9.30 15.35 3.94
C GLY A 173 8.50 14.88 5.17
N LEU A 174 8.84 13.69 5.68
CA LEU A 174 8.11 13.06 6.78
C LEU A 174 8.40 13.72 8.14
N ASP A 175 9.66 14.02 8.44
CA ASP A 175 10.04 14.64 9.73
C ASP A 175 9.35 15.99 9.91
N ALA A 176 9.33 16.84 8.87
CA ALA A 176 8.68 18.15 8.94
C ALA A 176 7.15 18.04 9.14
N LEU A 177 6.51 17.01 8.59
CA LEU A 177 5.08 16.76 8.79
C LEU A 177 4.79 16.25 10.21
N ILE A 178 5.64 15.35 10.73
CA ILE A 178 5.55 14.83 12.09
C ILE A 178 5.77 15.96 13.10
N GLU A 179 6.78 16.80 12.89
CA GLU A 179 7.05 17.95 13.75
C GLU A 179 5.88 18.95 13.76
N GLN A 180 5.28 19.20 12.60
CA GLN A 180 4.08 20.04 12.51
C GLN A 180 2.91 19.48 13.35
N ILE A 181 2.72 18.16 13.33
CA ILE A 181 1.68 17.50 14.14
C ILE A 181 2.05 17.56 15.62
N ASN A 182 3.30 17.27 15.99
CA ASN A 182 3.76 17.30 17.38
C ASN A 182 3.64 18.70 17.99
N THR A 183 3.99 19.75 17.24
CA THR A 183 3.74 21.14 17.64
C THR A 183 2.25 21.38 17.90
N SER A 184 1.37 20.91 17.01
CA SER A 184 -0.09 21.07 17.19
C SER A 184 -0.59 20.32 18.43
N ARG A 185 -0.03 19.13 18.73
CA ARG A 185 -0.37 18.32 19.91
C ARG A 185 0.06 18.94 21.23
N GLN A 186 1.03 19.85 21.26
CA GLN A 186 1.36 20.57 22.49
C GLN A 186 0.20 21.44 22.97
N THR A 187 -0.64 21.91 22.05
CA THR A 187 -1.83 22.72 22.37
C THR A 187 -3.07 21.90 22.67
N ASP A 188 -3.17 20.68 22.11
CA ASP A 188 -4.27 19.75 22.33
C ASP A 188 -3.76 18.29 22.31
N PRO A 189 -3.22 17.80 23.45
CA PRO A 189 -2.56 16.49 23.51
C PRO A 189 -3.52 15.31 23.29
N ASP A 190 -4.79 15.49 23.67
CA ASP A 190 -5.84 14.47 23.66
C ASP A 190 -6.61 14.42 22.34
N HIS A 191 -6.27 15.30 21.38
CA HIS A 191 -6.88 15.31 20.06
C HIS A 191 -6.60 14.02 19.29
N SER A 192 -7.57 13.11 19.28
CA SER A 192 -7.41 11.75 18.73
C SER A 192 -6.97 11.72 17.26
N PHE A 193 -7.39 12.69 16.44
CA PHE A 193 -6.91 12.80 15.05
C PHE A 193 -5.42 13.15 14.95
N LEU A 194 -4.91 14.06 15.78
CA LEU A 194 -3.49 14.43 15.74
C LEU A 194 -2.61 13.28 16.21
N GLN A 195 -3.06 12.55 17.24
CA GLN A 195 -2.42 11.31 17.67
C GLN A 195 -2.40 10.26 16.56
N ALA A 196 -3.55 10.00 15.93
CA ALA A 196 -3.67 9.07 14.82
C ALA A 196 -2.74 9.43 13.64
N ALA A 197 -2.67 10.72 13.28
CA ALA A 197 -1.81 11.21 12.21
C ALA A 197 -0.31 11.05 12.53
N SER A 198 0.10 11.28 13.78
CA SER A 198 1.49 11.02 14.22
C SER A 198 1.83 9.53 14.07
N ILE A 199 0.97 8.66 14.59
CA ILE A 199 1.15 7.20 14.56
C ILE A 199 1.33 6.68 13.13
N THR A 200 0.51 7.14 12.18
CA THR A 200 0.57 6.66 10.80
C THR A 200 1.78 7.19 10.03
N LEU A 201 2.19 8.44 10.24
CA LEU A 201 3.40 8.98 9.62
C LEU A 201 4.67 8.32 10.16
N GLU A 202 4.79 8.16 11.49
CA GLU A 202 5.91 7.45 12.11
C GLU A 202 5.99 5.99 11.63
N ALA A 203 4.84 5.35 11.42
CA ALA A 203 4.80 4.01 10.86
C ALA A 203 5.24 3.96 9.39
N LEU A 204 4.92 4.99 8.59
CA LEU A 204 5.44 5.12 7.23
C LEU A 204 6.97 5.29 7.24
N GLN A 205 7.53 6.10 8.15
CA GLN A 205 8.99 6.17 8.31
C GLN A 205 9.58 4.80 8.61
N ALA A 206 9.01 4.09 9.60
CA ALA A 206 9.46 2.76 9.97
C ALA A 206 9.39 1.78 8.79
N TYR A 207 8.33 1.83 7.99
CA TYR A 207 8.17 0.99 6.80
C TYR A 207 9.25 1.25 5.75
N ILE A 208 9.54 2.51 5.45
CA ILE A 208 10.59 2.91 4.51
C ILE A 208 11.97 2.44 5.01
N LEU A 209 12.24 2.59 6.31
CA LEU A 209 13.50 2.15 6.92
C LEU A 209 13.66 0.62 6.90
N ARG A 210 12.57 -0.15 6.96
CA ARG A 210 12.63 -1.60 6.76
C ARG A 210 13.11 -1.95 5.35
N TYR A 211 12.66 -1.22 4.32
CA TYR A 211 13.17 -1.40 2.95
C TYR A 211 14.63 -0.97 2.79
N ALA A 212 15.08 0.07 3.49
CA ALA A 212 16.50 0.43 3.53
C ALA A 212 17.35 -0.72 4.10
N GLN A 213 16.91 -1.31 5.22
CA GLN A 213 17.58 -2.45 5.84
C GLN A 213 17.60 -3.68 4.93
N GLU A 214 16.49 -3.97 4.26
CA GLU A 214 16.41 -5.11 3.35
C GLU A 214 17.31 -4.93 2.12
N ALA A 215 17.31 -3.73 1.52
CA ALA A 215 18.22 -3.42 0.41
C ALA A 215 19.70 -3.55 0.82
N ASN A 216 20.06 -3.14 2.04
CA ASN A 216 21.43 -3.34 2.55
C ASN A 216 21.79 -4.82 2.68
N LYS A 217 20.91 -5.64 3.25
CA LYS A 217 21.15 -7.08 3.43
C LYS A 217 21.33 -7.79 2.09
N GLU A 218 20.57 -7.41 1.07
CA GLU A 218 20.71 -7.96 -0.27
C GLU A 218 22.01 -7.46 -0.92
N ALA A 219 22.39 -6.19 -0.71
CA ALA A 219 23.66 -5.65 -1.20
C ALA A 219 24.89 -6.37 -0.62
N GLU A 220 24.84 -6.79 0.65
CA GLU A 220 25.92 -7.54 1.31
C GLU A 220 26.17 -8.93 0.71
N LYS A 221 25.14 -9.54 0.12
CA LYS A 221 25.19 -10.87 -0.49
C LYS A 221 25.36 -10.82 -2.01
N GLU A 222 25.24 -9.63 -2.62
CA GLU A 222 25.24 -9.45 -4.06
C GLU A 222 26.66 -9.51 -4.64
N GLU A 223 26.87 -10.44 -5.58
CA GLU A 223 28.14 -10.63 -6.28
C GLU A 223 28.26 -9.71 -7.49
N ASN A 224 27.15 -9.40 -8.16
CA ASN A 224 27.12 -8.49 -9.28
C ASN A 224 27.32 -7.05 -8.79
N ARG A 225 28.49 -6.49 -9.10
CA ARG A 225 28.87 -5.13 -8.67
C ARG A 225 27.84 -4.06 -9.05
N GLN A 226 27.28 -4.12 -10.26
CA GLN A 226 26.30 -3.13 -10.71
C GLN A 226 25.01 -3.25 -9.89
N ARG A 227 24.50 -4.47 -9.69
CA ARG A 227 23.30 -4.70 -8.88
C ARG A 227 23.52 -4.27 -7.43
N ARG A 228 24.70 -4.54 -6.88
CA ARG A 228 25.07 -4.08 -5.53
C ARG A 228 25.05 -2.57 -5.41
N GLU A 229 25.58 -1.84 -6.40
CA GLU A 229 25.53 -0.37 -6.44
C GLU A 229 24.08 0.14 -6.51
N GLU A 230 23.19 -0.54 -7.24
CA GLU A 230 21.75 -0.23 -7.27
C GLU A 230 21.07 -0.47 -5.91
N LEU A 231 21.37 -1.58 -5.23
CA LEU A 231 20.82 -1.91 -3.91
C LEU A 231 21.27 -0.90 -2.85
N LEU A 232 22.55 -0.51 -2.86
CA LEU A 232 23.06 0.56 -2.00
C LEU A 232 22.41 1.91 -2.33
N LYS A 233 22.10 2.16 -3.61
CA LYS A 233 21.35 3.36 -4.00
C LYS A 233 19.93 3.33 -3.43
N ILE A 234 19.21 2.21 -3.55
CA ILE A 234 17.87 2.03 -2.95
C ILE A 234 17.91 2.27 -1.45
N GLU A 235 18.91 1.69 -0.77
CA GLU A 235 19.13 1.88 0.66
C GLU A 235 19.26 3.37 1.02
N SER A 236 20.15 4.08 0.33
CA SER A 236 20.40 5.50 0.58
C SER A 236 19.16 6.36 0.32
N VAL A 237 18.41 6.06 -0.75
CA VAL A 237 17.16 6.74 -1.11
C VAL A 237 16.13 6.53 -0.01
N CYS A 238 15.91 5.28 0.42
CA CYS A 238 14.95 4.95 1.47
C CYS A 238 15.33 5.63 2.80
N ARG A 239 16.60 5.61 3.22
CA ARG A 239 17.02 6.30 4.45
C ARG A 239 16.74 7.78 4.42
N LYS A 240 17.00 8.44 3.28
CA LYS A 240 16.76 9.86 3.12
C LYS A 240 15.27 10.19 3.20
N ILE A 241 14.45 9.58 2.34
CA ILE A 241 13.02 9.91 2.24
C ILE A 241 12.20 9.44 3.45
N ALA A 242 12.75 8.55 4.29
CA ALA A 242 12.15 8.22 5.57
C ALA A 242 12.10 9.44 6.50
N HIS A 243 12.95 10.45 6.30
CA HIS A 243 13.09 11.61 7.17
C HIS A 243 12.88 12.90 6.39
N ASP A 244 13.76 13.15 5.43
CA ASP A 244 13.85 14.38 4.68
C ASP A 244 12.92 14.41 3.46
N LYS A 245 12.74 15.61 2.91
CA LYS A 245 12.10 15.75 1.60
C LYS A 245 12.98 15.17 0.49
N PRO A 246 12.40 14.61 -0.58
CA PRO A 246 13.16 14.20 -1.75
C PRO A 246 13.78 15.42 -2.44
N GLU A 247 14.95 15.23 -3.04
CA GLU A 247 15.66 16.25 -3.82
C GLU A 247 16.00 15.78 -5.23
N SER A 248 15.86 14.48 -5.50
CA SER A 248 16.02 13.90 -6.84
C SER A 248 14.71 13.27 -7.32
N PHE A 249 14.62 13.04 -8.63
CA PHE A 249 13.50 12.35 -9.23
C PHE A 249 13.32 10.93 -8.68
N TYR A 250 14.42 10.20 -8.46
CA TYR A 250 14.38 8.86 -7.88
C TYR A 250 13.79 8.89 -6.47
N GLU A 251 14.30 9.76 -5.60
CA GLU A 251 13.77 9.94 -4.24
C GLU A 251 12.28 10.28 -4.26
N SER A 252 11.87 11.19 -5.17
CA SER A 252 10.47 11.61 -5.28
C SER A 252 9.55 10.46 -5.72
N ILE A 253 9.96 9.65 -6.69
CA ILE A 253 9.19 8.49 -7.18
C ILE A 253 9.05 7.45 -6.08
N GLN A 254 10.15 7.16 -5.38
CA GLN A 254 10.16 6.16 -4.34
C GLN A 254 9.27 6.58 -3.15
N LEU A 255 9.33 7.86 -2.73
CA LEU A 255 8.45 8.38 -1.68
C LEU A 255 6.98 8.37 -2.12
N PHE A 256 6.69 8.83 -3.33
CA PHE A 256 5.35 8.75 -3.92
C PHE A 256 4.80 7.31 -3.88
N TRP A 257 5.63 6.32 -4.22
CA TRP A 257 5.19 4.93 -4.24
C TRP A 257 4.93 4.39 -2.82
N PHE A 258 5.80 4.67 -1.86
CA PHE A 258 5.58 4.27 -0.47
C PHE A 258 4.31 4.89 0.13
N VAL A 259 4.01 6.15 -0.19
CA VAL A 259 2.77 6.81 0.23
C VAL A 259 1.55 6.12 -0.38
N ASN A 260 1.61 5.74 -1.66
CA ASN A 260 0.53 4.96 -2.29
C ASN A 260 0.31 3.61 -1.58
N LEU A 261 1.38 2.88 -1.27
CA LEU A 261 1.28 1.61 -0.54
C LEU A 261 0.69 1.80 0.86
N ALA A 262 1.11 2.83 1.60
CA ALA A 262 0.58 3.11 2.93
C ALA A 262 -0.93 3.39 2.91
N LEU A 263 -1.42 4.16 1.94
CA LEU A 263 -2.85 4.41 1.76
C LEU A 263 -3.63 3.14 1.41
N GLN A 264 -3.05 2.25 0.60
CA GLN A 264 -3.66 0.96 0.25
C GLN A 264 -3.63 -0.07 1.40
N TYR A 265 -2.66 0.05 2.32
CA TYR A 265 -2.63 -0.74 3.55
C TYR A 265 -3.62 -0.22 4.59
N GLU A 266 -3.75 1.10 4.72
CA GLU A 266 -4.75 1.72 5.58
C GLU A 266 -6.15 1.23 5.21
N SER A 267 -6.49 1.28 3.92
CA SER A 267 -7.80 0.92 3.43
C SER A 267 -7.67 0.08 2.16
N ASN A 268 -8.26 -1.12 2.17
CA ASN A 268 -8.40 -1.90 0.94
C ASN A 268 -9.44 -1.25 0.03
N ALA A 269 -8.99 -0.32 -0.82
CA ALA A 269 -9.84 0.52 -1.65
C ALA A 269 -9.27 0.66 -3.07
N SER A 270 -10.16 0.92 -4.02
CA SER A 270 -9.80 1.25 -5.39
C SER A 270 -9.73 2.77 -5.59
N SER A 271 -9.18 3.18 -6.73
CA SER A 271 -9.18 4.60 -7.15
C SER A 271 -8.42 5.53 -6.19
N ILE A 272 -7.33 5.05 -5.59
CA ILE A 272 -6.27 5.91 -5.04
C ILE A 272 -5.46 6.38 -6.25
N SER A 273 -5.77 7.56 -6.75
CA SER A 273 -5.28 8.04 -8.04
C SER A 273 -4.10 8.97 -7.90
N SER A 274 -3.11 8.82 -8.79
CA SER A 274 -1.90 9.65 -8.84
C SER A 274 -2.18 11.12 -9.20
N GLY A 275 -3.36 11.45 -9.72
CA GLY A 275 -3.70 12.81 -10.14
C GLY A 275 -2.76 13.34 -11.23
N ARG A 276 -2.37 14.61 -11.13
CA ARG A 276 -1.48 15.29 -12.08
C ARG A 276 -0.01 15.00 -11.78
N PHE A 277 0.36 13.72 -11.85
CA PHE A 277 1.71 13.22 -11.56
C PHE A 277 2.81 13.99 -12.29
N ASP A 278 2.55 14.34 -13.55
CA ASP A 278 3.45 15.18 -14.35
C ASP A 278 3.73 16.54 -13.68
N GLN A 279 2.73 17.20 -13.11
CA GLN A 279 2.86 18.57 -12.60
C GLN A 279 3.67 18.65 -11.31
N TYR A 280 3.44 17.74 -10.36
CA TYR A 280 4.16 17.78 -9.09
C TYR A 280 5.51 17.05 -9.13
N MET A 281 5.79 16.27 -10.18
CA MET A 281 7.07 15.56 -10.33
C MET A 281 8.05 16.28 -11.28
N ILE A 282 7.57 17.23 -12.12
CA ILE A 282 8.41 17.84 -13.16
C ILE A 282 9.61 18.62 -12.62
N SER A 283 9.48 19.23 -11.45
CA SER A 283 10.58 19.97 -10.80
C SER A 283 11.73 19.01 -10.43
N PHE A 284 11.42 17.86 -9.83
CA PHE A 284 12.40 16.84 -9.50
C PHE A 284 13.05 16.23 -10.75
N TYR A 285 12.26 15.95 -11.80
CA TYR A 285 12.78 15.46 -13.09
C TYR A 285 13.78 16.43 -13.71
N ARG A 286 13.42 17.71 -13.83
CA ARG A 286 14.28 18.75 -14.42
C ARG A 286 15.54 18.96 -13.61
N LYS A 287 15.44 18.94 -12.28
CA LYS A 287 16.59 19.07 -11.38
C LYS A 287 17.55 17.88 -11.54
N SER A 288 17.05 16.65 -11.54
CA SER A 288 17.89 15.47 -11.75
C SER A 288 18.64 15.53 -13.09
N LEU A 289 17.96 15.96 -14.16
CA LEU A 289 18.63 16.20 -15.45
C LEU A 289 19.73 17.27 -15.37
N SER A 290 19.50 18.39 -14.66
CA SER A 290 20.52 19.42 -14.51
C SER A 290 21.70 18.98 -13.64
N ASP A 291 21.47 18.07 -12.70
CA ASP A 291 22.50 17.47 -11.84
C ASP A 291 23.32 16.39 -12.57
N GLY A 292 22.98 16.07 -13.83
CA GLY A 292 23.72 15.13 -14.69
C GLY A 292 23.18 13.71 -14.70
N GLU A 293 22.00 13.44 -14.13
CA GLU A 293 21.35 12.13 -14.24
C GLU A 293 21.01 11.81 -15.70
N ASP A 294 21.27 10.57 -16.10
CA ASP A 294 20.97 10.13 -17.46
C ASP A 294 19.47 10.10 -17.72
N LYS A 295 19.06 10.63 -18.88
CA LYS A 295 17.65 10.74 -19.24
C LYS A 295 16.97 9.38 -19.36
N GLU A 296 17.66 8.37 -19.91
CA GLU A 296 17.07 7.04 -20.06
C GLU A 296 16.97 6.31 -18.72
N PHE A 297 17.88 6.56 -17.78
CA PHE A 297 17.73 6.10 -16.40
C PHE A 297 16.47 6.68 -15.74
N LEU A 298 16.22 7.99 -15.87
CA LEU A 298 14.99 8.59 -15.34
C LEU A 298 13.72 8.01 -16.00
N HIS A 299 13.76 7.71 -17.29
CA HIS A 299 12.67 7.00 -17.96
C HIS A 299 12.52 5.56 -17.45
N GLU A 300 13.61 4.86 -17.15
CA GLU A 300 13.58 3.51 -16.59
C GLU A 300 12.92 3.49 -15.20
N LEU A 301 13.19 4.47 -14.33
CA LEU A 301 12.49 4.63 -13.04
C LEU A 301 10.97 4.76 -13.22
N LEU A 302 10.51 5.54 -14.21
CA LEU A 302 9.08 5.66 -14.53
C LEU A 302 8.49 4.34 -15.01
N ARG A 303 9.21 3.61 -15.87
CA ARG A 303 8.78 2.29 -16.35
C ARG A 303 8.67 1.29 -15.18
N CYS A 304 9.62 1.30 -14.24
CA CYS A 304 9.57 0.52 -13.01
C CYS A 304 8.36 0.89 -12.15
N LEU A 305 8.09 2.18 -11.93
CA LEU A 305 6.91 2.65 -11.20
C LEU A 305 5.61 2.16 -11.86
N TRP A 306 5.50 2.24 -13.19
CA TRP A 306 4.33 1.76 -13.91
C TRP A 306 4.10 0.26 -13.71
N LEU A 307 5.17 -0.54 -13.69
CA LEU A 307 5.08 -1.96 -13.37
C LEU A 307 4.67 -2.21 -11.91
N LYS A 308 5.13 -1.39 -10.96
CA LYS A 308 4.72 -1.46 -9.54
C LYS A 308 3.23 -1.13 -9.35
N MET A 309 2.71 -0.13 -10.05
CA MET A 309 1.27 0.19 -10.03
C MET A 309 0.39 -0.97 -10.53
N ASN A 310 0.95 -1.88 -11.33
CA ASN A 310 0.25 -3.08 -11.80
C ASN A 310 0.39 -4.30 -10.86
N ASP A 311 1.17 -4.20 -9.77
CA ASP A 311 1.20 -5.23 -8.72
C ASP A 311 0.03 -5.14 -7.76
N VAL A 312 -0.58 -3.95 -7.68
CA VAL A 312 -1.67 -3.67 -6.75
C VAL A 312 -2.96 -4.22 -7.31
N VAL A 313 -3.57 -5.11 -6.54
CA VAL A 313 -4.82 -5.80 -6.83
C VAL A 313 -5.74 -5.72 -5.62
#